data_AF-A0ABD5DSF6-F1
#
_entry.id   AF-A0ABD5DSF6-F1
#
_cell.length_a   1.000
_cell.length_b   1.000
_cell.length_c   1.000
_cell.angle_alpha   90.00
_cell.angle_beta   90.00
_cell.angle_gamma   90.00
#
_symmetry.space_group_name_H-M   'P 1'
#
loop_
_entity.id
_entity.type
_entity.pdbx_description
1 polymer ?
#
loop_
_entity_poly.entity_id
_entity_poly.type
_entity_poly.pdbx_seq_one_letter_code
_entity_poly.pdbx_strand_id
1 'polypeptide(L)' 'IEQLKQALNPEGEILCCHWRHDIQDFELNAQKVHQSFQQSFPFHHYLSLNDPDFMVDVWTVNPSSIAQREQLR' A
#
# COMPACT_ATOMS: atom_id res chain seq x y z
N ILE A 1 -5.98 1.23 -10.34
CA ILE A 1 -6.58 1.14 -8.98
C ILE A 1 -7.77 0.19 -8.95
N GLU A 2 -8.83 0.42 -9.73
CA GLU A 2 -10.03 -0.44 -9.71
C GLU A 2 -9.74 -1.92 -9.98
N GLN A 3 -8.86 -2.22 -10.93
CA GLN A 3 -8.44 -3.60 -11.20
C GLN A 3 -7.76 -4.26 -9.99
N LEU A 4 -6.95 -3.51 -9.21
CA LEU A 4 -6.32 -4.04 -8.00
C LEU A 4 -7.36 -4.41 -6.94
N LYS A 5 -8.41 -3.58 -6.79
CA LYS A 5 -9.51 -3.87 -5.85
C LYS A 5 -10.24 -5.17 -6.20
N GLN A 6 -10.46 -5.40 -7.50
CA GLN A 6 -11.21 -6.56 -7.99
C GLN A 6 -10.38 -7.84 -8.01
N ALA A 7 -9.06 -7.71 -8.20
CA ALA A 7 -8.15 -8.86 -8.26
C ALA A 7 -7.66 -9.33 -6.88
N LEU A 8 -7.88 -8.55 -5.82
CA LEU A 8 -7.38 -8.89 -4.48
C LEU A 8 -8.18 -10.05 -3.87
N ASN A 9 -7.47 -11.03 -3.33
CA ASN A 9 -8.08 -12.13 -2.59
C ASN A 9 -8.75 -11.64 -1.28
N PRO A 10 -9.72 -12.40 -0.72
CA PRO A 10 -10.40 -12.03 0.54
C PRO A 10 -9.48 -11.83 1.76
N GLU A 11 -8.28 -12.40 1.74
CA GLU A 11 -7.25 -12.22 2.78
C GLU A 11 -5.98 -11.56 2.21
N GLY A 12 -6.12 -10.94 1.04
CA GLY A 12 -5.01 -10.37 0.30
C GLY A 12 -4.50 -9.05 0.87
N GLU A 13 -3.28 -8.72 0.47
CA GLU A 13 -2.61 -7.47 0.79
C GLU A 13 -2.08 -6.83 -0.49
N ILE A 14 -2.04 -5.51 -0.51
CA ILE A 14 -1.40 -4.72 -1.55
C ILE A 14 -0.21 -4.04 -0.91
N LEU A 15 0.99 -4.29 -1.45
CA LEU A 15 2.20 -3.55 -1.12
C LEU A 15 2.50 -2.60 -2.29
N CYS A 16 2.64 -1.31 -2.00
CA CYS A 16 3.13 -0.33 -2.98
C CYS A 16 4.46 0.23 -2.50
N CYS A 17 5.45 0.21 -3.38
CA CYS A 17 6.79 0.71 -3.12
C CYS A 17 7.22 1.60 -4.30
N HIS A 18 7.59 2.84 -4.02
CA HIS A 18 7.99 3.80 -5.05
C HIS A 18 9.20 4.62 -4.61
N TRP A 19 10.16 4.76 -5.53
CA TRP A 19 11.27 5.71 -5.41
C TRP A 19 10.74 7.14 -5.39
N ARG A 20 11.29 7.97 -4.49
CA ARG A 20 10.90 9.37 -4.32
C ARG A 20 11.57 10.31 -5.32
N HIS A 21 12.70 9.89 -5.87
CA HIS A 21 13.44 10.66 -6.86
C HIS A 21 12.58 10.83 -8.12
N ASP A 22 12.53 12.05 -8.63
CA ASP A 22 11.77 12.36 -9.83
C ASP A 22 12.31 11.55 -11.02
N ILE A 23 11.40 10.89 -11.72
CA ILE A 23 11.71 10.19 -12.96
C ILE A 23 11.27 11.12 -14.08
N GLN A 24 12.22 11.52 -14.92
CA GLN A 24 11.93 12.38 -16.06
C GLN A 24 10.82 11.75 -16.92
N ASP A 25 9.88 12.59 -17.37
CA ASP A 25 8.75 12.22 -18.22
C ASP A 25 7.63 11.40 -17.55
N PHE A 26 7.64 11.24 -16.22
CA PHE A 26 6.53 10.62 -15.47
C PHE A 26 5.58 11.69 -14.90
N GLU A 27 4.27 11.52 -15.10
CA GLU A 27 3.24 12.49 -14.66
C GLU A 27 2.99 12.49 -13.14
N LEU A 28 3.16 11.32 -12.51
CA LEU A 28 2.92 11.12 -11.08
C LEU A 28 4.22 10.78 -10.37
N ASN A 29 4.55 11.54 -9.33
CA ASN A 29 5.60 11.16 -8.39
C ASN A 29 5.05 10.18 -7.34
N ALA A 30 5.96 9.55 -6.58
CA ALA A 30 5.61 8.57 -5.55
C ALA A 30 4.51 9.06 -4.61
N GLN A 31 4.59 10.30 -4.14
CA GLN A 31 3.61 10.87 -3.21
C GLN A 31 2.20 10.90 -3.83
N LYS A 32 2.07 11.37 -5.08
CA LYS A 32 0.77 11.42 -5.75
C LYS A 32 0.20 10.02 -5.99
N VAL A 33 1.05 9.05 -6.32
CA VAL A 33 0.63 7.64 -6.49
C VAL A 33 0.07 7.10 -5.18
N HIS A 34 0.80 7.23 -4.07
CA HIS A 34 0.38 6.75 -2.76
C HIS A 34 -0.88 7.45 -2.24
N GLN A 35 -0.99 8.78 -2.44
CA GLN A 35 -2.21 9.53 -2.12
C GLN A 35 -3.43 9.02 -2.91
N SER A 36 -3.24 8.68 -4.20
CA SER A 36 -4.32 8.16 -5.04
C SER A 36 -4.84 6.81 -4.52
N PHE A 37 -3.94 5.94 -4.03
CA PHE A 37 -4.31 4.70 -3.37
C PHE A 37 -5.06 4.96 -2.05
N GLN A 38 -4.55 5.85 -1.21
CA GLN A 38 -5.18 6.20 0.06
C GLN A 38 -6.62 6.72 -0.10
N GLN A 39 -6.87 7.50 -1.15
CA GLN A 39 -8.20 8.05 -1.44
C GLN A 39 -9.15 7.02 -2.04
N SER A 40 -8.63 5.99 -2.68
CA SER A 40 -9.43 5.10 -3.52
C SER A 40 -9.63 3.71 -2.91
N PHE A 41 -8.65 3.16 -2.19
CA PHE A 41 -8.75 1.81 -1.66
C PHE A 41 -9.75 1.72 -0.51
N PRO A 42 -10.63 0.69 -0.51
CA PRO A 42 -11.54 0.43 0.60
C PRO A 42 -10.88 -0.39 1.73
N PHE A 43 -9.57 -0.62 1.65
CA PHE A 43 -8.80 -1.51 2.52
C PHE A 43 -8.17 -0.74 3.68
N HIS A 44 -7.82 -1.44 4.76
CA HIS A 44 -7.14 -0.82 5.88
C HIS A 44 -5.69 -0.49 5.52
N HIS A 45 -5.25 0.76 5.73
CA HIS A 45 -3.86 1.17 5.58
C HIS A 45 -3.07 0.70 6.80
N TYR A 46 -2.37 -0.43 6.63
CA TYR A 46 -1.78 -1.20 7.72
C TYR A 46 -0.40 -0.69 8.13
N LEU A 47 0.41 -0.30 7.15
CA LEU A 47 1.77 0.15 7.36
C LEU A 47 2.08 1.29 6.41
N SER A 48 2.81 2.27 6.94
CA SER A 48 3.48 3.30 6.17
C SER A 48 4.92 3.41 6.61
N LEU A 49 5.84 3.32 5.65
CA LEU A 49 7.26 3.53 5.84
C LEU A 49 7.70 4.69 4.94
N ASN A 50 8.29 5.69 5.57
CA ASN A 50 8.79 6.89 4.91
C ASN A 50 10.32 6.90 5.06
N ASP A 51 11.00 6.61 3.97
CA ASP A 51 12.44 6.72 3.83
C ASP A 51 12.78 7.96 2.97
N PRO A 52 13.96 8.59 3.11
CA PRO A 52 14.36 9.69 2.24
C PRO A 52 14.35 9.35 0.74
N ASP A 53 14.63 8.09 0.38
CA ASP A 53 14.78 7.67 -1.00
C ASP A 53 13.54 6.96 -1.57
N PHE A 54 12.71 6.37 -0.73
CA PHE A 54 11.53 5.61 -1.17
C PHE A 54 10.37 5.66 -0.16
N MET A 55 9.19 5.27 -0.63
CA MET A 55 7.99 5.13 0.20
C MET A 55 7.47 3.71 0.07
N VAL A 56 7.01 3.14 1.18
CA VAL A 56 6.26 1.88 1.19
C VAL A 56 4.97 2.06 1.96
N ASP A 57 3.87 1.60 1.38
CA ASP A 57 2.60 1.46 2.06
C ASP A 57 2.05 0.05 1.84
N VAL A 58 1.39 -0.49 2.87
CA VAL A 58 0.66 -1.76 2.81
C VAL A 58 -0.81 -1.52 3.12
N TRP A 59 -1.68 -2.00 2.24
CA TRP A 59 -3.11 -2.05 2.48
C TRP A 59 -3.57 -3.50 2.59
N THR A 60 -4.39 -3.80 3.59
CA THR A 60 -4.85 -5.16 3.89
C THR A 60 -6.36 -5.22 4.03
N VAL A 61 -6.95 -6.35 3.64
CA VAL A 61 -8.34 -6.66 3.95
C VAL A 61 -8.50 -6.99 5.44
N ASN A 62 -7.51 -7.62 6.07
CA ASN A 62 -7.56 -8.05 7.47
C ASN A 62 -6.53 -7.29 8.32
N PRO A 63 -6.95 -6.40 9.23
CA PRO A 63 -6.04 -5.59 10.04
C PRO A 63 -5.37 -6.37 11.19
N SER A 64 -5.69 -7.66 11.37
CA SER A 64 -5.09 -8.49 12.41
C SER A 64 -3.60 -8.68 12.14
N SER A 65 -2.76 -8.51 13.16
CA SER A 65 -1.34 -8.81 13.04
C SER A 65 -1.10 -10.30 12.76
N ILE A 66 0.06 -10.64 12.20
CA ILE A 66 0.46 -12.04 12.03
C ILE A 66 0.41 -12.79 13.36
N ALA A 67 0.90 -12.18 14.45
CA ALA A 67 0.83 -12.80 15.78
C ALA A 67 -0.61 -13.14 16.19
N GLN A 68 -1.57 -12.25 15.94
CA GLN A 68 -2.99 -12.51 16.22
C GLN A 68 -3.56 -13.65 15.35
N ARG A 69 -3.22 -13.68 14.06
CA ARG A 69 -3.68 -14.73 13.12
C ARG A 69 -3.10 -16.10 13.45
N GLU A 70 -1.83 -16.13 13.83
CA GLU A 70 -1.09 -17.35 14.18
C GLU A 70 -1.25 -17.74 15.65
N GLN A 71 -2.08 -17.01 16.42
CA GLN A 71 -2.34 -17.26 17.85
C GLN A 71 -1.07 -17.24 18.72
N LEU A 72 -0.09 -16.45 18.30
CA LEU A 72 1.15 -16.19 19.03
C LEU A 72 0.88 -15.03 19.98
N ARG A 73 0.95 -15.30 21.29
CA ARG A 73 0.72 -14.31 22.35
C ARG A 73 1.79 -13.21 22.34
#